data_AF-A0A9E5GR87-F1
#
_entry.id   AF-A0A9E5GR87-F1
#
_cell.length_a   1.000
_cell.length_b   1.000
_cell.length_c   1.000
_cell.angle_alpha   90.00
_cell.angle_beta   90.00
_cell.angle_gamma   90.00
#
_symmetry.space_group_name_H-M   'P 1'
#
loop_
_entity.id
_entity.type
_entity.pdbx_description
1 polymer ?
#
loop_
_entity_poly.entity_id
_entity_poly.type
_entity_poly.pdbx_seq_one_letter_code
_entity_poly.pdbx_strand_id
1 'polypeptide(L)'
;MTLLLSYLKHTQKHSLTNITKISFHSQDTYLILDEVTIKNLELLSSTYEGSEKYSLLNILDTTQTAGGSRLLRYLITNPIKDQSQLERRLNTIENYYGKEQESKNIHQLLSNVRDIPKLVSTILYKKLLPSTFIKFRATLRIFFENKFLLDELKYL
;
A
#
# COMPACT_ATOMS: atom_id res chain seq x y z
N MET A 1 -3.95 -11.19 -21.10
CA MET A 1 -4.99 -10.25 -20.63
C MET A 1 -6.40 -10.86 -20.67
N THR A 2 -6.84 -11.40 -21.82
CA THR A 2 -8.19 -11.98 -22.03
C THR A 2 -8.51 -13.18 -21.12
N LEU A 3 -7.54 -14.07 -20.90
CA LEU A 3 -7.70 -15.24 -20.04
C LEU A 3 -8.02 -14.87 -18.57
N LEU A 4 -7.24 -13.94 -18.01
CA LEU A 4 -7.44 -13.46 -16.63
C LEU A 4 -8.81 -12.76 -16.47
N LEU A 5 -9.19 -11.92 -17.44
CA LEU A 5 -10.48 -11.23 -17.39
C LEU A 5 -11.66 -12.21 -17.49
N SER A 6 -11.53 -13.23 -18.35
CA SER A 6 -12.52 -14.30 -18.49
C SER A 6 -12.65 -15.12 -17.20
N TYR A 7 -11.51 -15.50 -16.60
CA TYR A 7 -11.48 -16.20 -15.32
C TYR A 7 -12.13 -15.39 -14.19
N LEU A 8 -11.85 -14.09 -14.10
CA LEU A 8 -12.48 -13.20 -13.14
C LEU A 8 -14.00 -13.09 -13.35
N LYS A 9 -14.48 -12.99 -14.60
CA LYS A 9 -15.93 -13.00 -14.90
C LYS A 9 -16.58 -14.32 -14.45
N HIS A 10 -15.92 -15.45 -14.73
CA HIS A 10 -16.43 -16.78 -14.39
C HIS A 10 -16.51 -17.02 -12.87
N THR A 11 -15.52 -16.54 -12.12
CA THR A 11 -15.41 -16.76 -10.66
C THR A 11 -16.23 -15.76 -9.84
N GLN A 12 -16.25 -14.49 -10.21
CA GLN A 12 -16.97 -13.44 -9.46
C GLN A 12 -18.47 -13.45 -9.71
N LYS A 13 -18.93 -13.98 -10.86
CA LYS A 13 -20.36 -14.07 -11.26
C LYS A 13 -21.14 -12.73 -11.16
N HIS A 14 -20.43 -11.61 -11.15
CA HIS A 14 -20.95 -10.25 -11.11
C HIS A 14 -20.21 -9.38 -12.14
N SER A 15 -20.79 -8.23 -12.50
CA SER A 15 -20.15 -7.28 -13.41
C SER A 15 -18.84 -6.75 -12.79
N LEU A 16 -17.76 -6.74 -13.57
CA LEU A 16 -16.43 -6.27 -13.15
C LEU A 16 -16.31 -4.74 -13.18
N THR A 17 -17.32 -4.02 -12.67
CA THR A 17 -17.37 -2.54 -12.69
C THR A 17 -16.22 -1.86 -11.92
N ASN A 18 -15.52 -2.61 -11.09
CA ASN A 18 -14.45 -2.10 -10.22
C ASN A 18 -13.08 -2.09 -10.90
N ILE A 19 -12.94 -2.73 -12.07
CA ILE A 19 -11.73 -2.65 -12.89
C ILE A 19 -11.90 -1.45 -13.83
N THR A 20 -11.40 -0.29 -13.40
CA THR A 20 -11.62 0.98 -14.11
C THR A 20 -10.52 1.30 -15.13
N LYS A 21 -9.31 0.76 -14.95
CA LYS A 21 -8.18 0.97 -15.85
C LYS A 21 -7.25 -0.24 -15.86
N ILE A 22 -6.72 -0.53 -17.04
CA ILE A 22 -5.60 -1.46 -17.24
C ILE A 22 -4.45 -0.61 -17.78
N SER A 23 -3.32 -0.61 -17.10
CA SER A 23 -2.12 0.10 -17.52
C SER A 23 -0.95 -0.86 -17.66
N PHE A 24 -0.18 -0.71 -18.72
CA PHE A 24 1.15 -1.29 -18.82
C PHE A 24 2.11 -0.40 -18.05
N HIS A 25 2.86 -1.00 -17.12
CA HIS A 25 3.96 -0.31 -16.47
C HIS A 25 5.19 -0.42 -17.37
N SER A 26 5.79 0.71 -17.73
CA SER A 26 7.05 0.74 -18.49
C SER A 26 8.20 0.30 -17.59
N GLN A 27 9.11 -0.51 -18.13
CA GLN A 27 10.34 -0.95 -17.44
C GLN A 27 11.30 0.22 -17.15
N ASP A 28 11.10 1.37 -17.79
CA ASP A 28 11.95 2.55 -17.60
C ASP A 28 11.68 3.33 -16.32
N THR A 29 10.55 3.10 -15.64
CA THR A 29 10.21 3.84 -14.42
C THR A 29 10.96 3.35 -13.18
N TYR A 30 11.26 2.04 -13.12
CA TYR A 30 11.81 1.39 -11.93
C TYR A 30 13.09 0.61 -12.25
N LEU A 31 13.95 0.43 -11.25
CA LEU A 31 15.06 -0.51 -11.29
C LEU A 31 14.51 -1.93 -11.43
N ILE A 32 15.01 -2.66 -12.42
CA ILE A 32 14.63 -4.05 -12.62
C ILE A 32 15.40 -4.88 -11.60
N LEU A 33 14.65 -5.50 -10.68
CA LEU A 33 15.17 -6.51 -9.76
C LEU A 33 14.59 -7.85 -10.20
N ASP A 34 15.46 -8.78 -10.58
CA ASP A 34 15.02 -10.15 -10.87
C ASP A 34 14.70 -10.91 -9.57
N GLU A 35 13.97 -12.01 -9.71
CA GLU A 35 13.54 -12.82 -8.56
C GLU A 35 14.73 -13.34 -7.75
N VAL A 36 15.85 -13.65 -8.42
CA VAL A 36 17.09 -14.09 -7.78
C VAL A 36 17.69 -12.97 -6.92
N THR A 37 17.75 -11.73 -7.42
CA THR A 37 18.23 -10.59 -6.64
C THR A 37 17.32 -10.30 -5.45
N ILE A 38 15.99 -10.31 -5.64
CA ILE A 38 15.03 -10.09 -4.55
C ILE A 38 15.22 -11.13 -3.44
N LYS A 39 15.43 -12.39 -3.81
CA LYS A 39 15.66 -13.49 -2.87
C LYS A 39 17.01 -13.39 -2.18
N ASN A 40 18.09 -13.17 -2.94
CA ASN A 40 19.46 -13.13 -2.41
C ASN A 40 19.68 -11.94 -1.47
N LEU A 41 18.99 -10.82 -1.71
CA LEU A 41 18.99 -9.65 -0.82
C LEU A 41 17.98 -9.78 0.33
N GLU A 42 17.24 -10.89 0.40
CA GLU A 42 16.20 -11.15 1.41
C GLU A 42 15.23 -9.98 1.56
N LEU A 43 14.81 -9.38 0.44
CA LEU A 43 14.02 -8.14 0.47
C LEU A 43 12.64 -8.36 1.11
N LEU A 44 12.03 -9.52 0.85
CA LEU A 44 10.67 -9.86 1.29
C LEU A 44 10.63 -10.97 2.34
N SER A 45 11.48 -11.98 2.19
CA SER A 45 11.53 -13.16 3.04
C SER A 45 12.97 -13.59 3.26
N SER A 46 13.29 -14.04 4.47
CA SER A 46 14.59 -14.63 4.76
C SER A 46 14.70 -16.02 4.14
N THR A 47 15.87 -16.34 3.60
CA THR A 47 16.19 -17.64 3.01
C THR A 47 16.27 -18.73 4.08
N TYR A 48 16.63 -18.36 5.32
CA TYR A 48 16.80 -19.29 6.43
C TYR A 48 15.45 -19.72 7.04
N GLU A 49 14.55 -18.78 7.31
CA GLU A 49 13.24 -19.05 7.94
C GLU A 49 12.13 -19.34 6.91
N GLY A 50 12.33 -19.02 5.63
CA GLY A 50 11.30 -19.13 4.59
C GLY A 50 10.08 -18.24 4.84
N SER A 51 10.22 -17.26 5.74
CA SER A 51 9.17 -16.33 6.14
C SER A 51 9.67 -14.89 6.07
N GLU A 52 8.77 -13.93 6.27
CA GLU A 52 9.13 -12.51 6.29
C GLU A 52 10.04 -12.17 7.47
N LYS A 53 10.06 -13.00 8.51
CA LYS A 53 10.90 -12.80 9.68
C LYS A 53 12.37 -12.63 9.27
N TYR A 54 13.00 -11.56 9.77
CA TYR A 54 14.38 -11.16 9.47
C TYR A 54 14.64 -10.66 8.03
N SER A 55 13.62 -10.50 7.19
CA SER A 55 13.78 -9.85 5.88
C SER A 55 13.93 -8.33 6.00
N LEU A 56 14.41 -7.68 4.94
CA LEU A 56 14.46 -6.21 4.89
C LEU A 56 13.07 -5.60 5.15
N LEU A 57 12.03 -6.14 4.50
CA LEU A 57 10.67 -5.68 4.71
C LEU A 57 10.25 -5.80 6.18
N ASN A 58 10.56 -6.91 6.86
CA ASN A 58 10.19 -7.08 8.27
C ASN A 58 10.87 -6.08 9.20
N ILE A 59 12.11 -5.69 8.90
CA ILE A 59 12.84 -4.70 9.68
C ILE A 59 12.27 -3.29 9.43
N LEU A 60 11.91 -2.97 8.18
CA LEU A 60 11.46 -1.64 7.80
C LEU A 60 9.95 -1.40 8.04
N ASP A 61 9.12 -2.44 7.98
CA ASP A 61 7.66 -2.30 8.03
C ASP A 61 7.16 -2.04 9.45
N THR A 62 7.17 -0.76 9.80
CA THR A 62 6.52 -0.20 11.00
C THR A 62 5.19 0.47 10.67
N THR A 63 4.65 0.22 9.47
CA THR A 63 3.46 0.91 8.97
C THR A 63 2.21 0.56 9.79
N GLN A 64 1.29 1.52 9.90
CA GLN A 64 0.10 1.38 10.74
C GLN A 64 -1.14 0.91 9.97
N THR A 65 -1.04 0.76 8.66
CA THR A 65 -2.16 0.35 7.80
C THR A 65 -1.73 -0.74 6.83
N ALA A 66 -2.67 -1.64 6.50
CA ALA A 66 -2.42 -2.67 5.49
C ALA A 66 -2.12 -2.07 4.10
N GLY A 67 -2.63 -0.87 3.81
CA GLY A 67 -2.26 -0.12 2.60
C GLY A 67 -0.82 0.35 2.62
N GLY A 68 -0.34 0.84 3.76
CA GLY A 68 1.05 1.24 3.97
C GLY A 68 2.03 0.08 3.81
N SER A 69 1.76 -1.07 4.43
CA SER A 69 2.60 -2.27 4.31
C SER A 69 2.69 -2.76 2.87
N ARG A 70 1.56 -2.77 2.13
CA ARG A 70 1.54 -3.11 0.69
C ARG A 70 2.32 -2.11 -0.14
N LEU A 71 2.20 -0.83 0.16
CA LEU A 71 2.95 0.22 -0.53
C LEU A 71 4.45 0.02 -0.27
N LEU A 72 4.88 -0.14 0.98
CA LEU A 72 6.28 -0.34 1.33
C LEU A 72 6.88 -1.57 0.62
N ARG A 73 6.15 -2.69 0.62
CA ARG A 73 6.54 -3.88 -0.15
C ARG A 73 6.74 -3.56 -1.64
N TYR A 74 5.80 -2.82 -2.22
CA TYR A 74 5.89 -2.38 -3.61
C TYR A 74 7.13 -1.49 -3.84
N LEU A 75 7.41 -0.53 -2.95
CA LEU A 75 8.56 0.37 -3.07
C LEU A 75 9.89 -0.37 -2.99
N ILE A 76 10.03 -1.33 -2.06
CA ILE A 76 11.26 -2.13 -1.90
C ILE A 76 11.55 -2.95 -3.16
N THR A 77 10.50 -3.49 -3.78
CA THR A 77 10.63 -4.35 -4.98
C THR A 77 10.63 -3.57 -6.29
N ASN A 78 10.25 -2.30 -6.27
CA ASN A 78 10.22 -1.43 -7.44
C ASN A 78 10.92 -0.10 -7.11
N PRO A 79 12.26 -0.11 -6.94
CA PRO A 79 13.01 1.11 -6.65
C PRO A 79 12.85 2.11 -7.82
N ILE A 80 12.59 3.38 -7.51
CA ILE A 80 12.39 4.42 -8.52
C ILE A 80 13.74 4.84 -9.12
N LYS A 81 13.79 5.06 -10.44
CA LYS A 81 14.95 5.63 -11.14
C LYS A 81 14.93 7.16 -11.22
N ASP A 82 13.74 7.75 -11.21
CA ASP A 82 13.52 9.19 -11.30
C ASP A 82 14.02 9.91 -10.04
N GLN A 83 15.08 10.70 -10.21
CA GLN A 83 15.70 11.46 -9.13
C GLN A 83 14.73 12.45 -8.48
N SER A 84 13.89 13.13 -9.27
CA SER A 84 12.95 14.12 -8.75
C SER A 84 11.89 13.48 -7.84
N GLN A 85 11.45 12.27 -8.16
CA GLN A 85 10.54 11.49 -7.29
C GLN A 85 11.24 11.01 -6.03
N LEU A 86 12.51 10.61 -6.14
CA LEU A 86 13.32 10.18 -4.98
C LEU A 86 13.54 11.34 -4.01
N GLU A 87 13.91 12.52 -4.50
CA GLU A 87 14.08 13.74 -3.70
C GLU A 87 12.77 14.16 -3.01
N ARG A 88 11.62 14.07 -3.70
CA ARG A 88 10.32 14.35 -3.07
C ARG A 88 10.03 13.44 -1.88
N ARG A 89 10.36 12.16 -2.00
CA ARG A 89 10.19 11.19 -0.91
C ARG A 89 11.15 11.47 0.24
N LEU A 90 12.41 11.77 -0.06
CA LEU A 90 13.40 12.15 0.95
C LEU A 90 12.96 13.41 1.71
N ASN A 91 12.54 14.46 1.00
CA ASN A 91 12.02 15.69 1.63
C ASN A 91 10.82 15.38 2.55
N THR A 92 9.95 14.45 2.16
CA THR A 92 8.81 14.03 2.99
C THR A 92 9.29 13.32 4.26
N ILE A 93 10.31 12.46 4.17
CA ILE A 93 10.90 11.78 5.32
C ILE A 93 11.60 12.80 6.24
N GLU A 94 12.37 13.73 5.67
CA GLU A 94 13.09 14.77 6.40
C GLU A 94 12.14 15.68 7.20
N ASN A 95 10.94 15.96 6.68
CA ASN A 95 9.93 16.74 7.41
C ASN A 95 9.53 16.12 8.76
N TYR A 96 9.71 14.81 8.93
CA TYR A 96 9.38 14.04 10.13
C TYR A 96 10.61 13.53 10.89
N TYR A 97 11.79 13.61 10.29
CA TYR A 97 13.03 13.20 10.93
C TYR A 97 13.32 14.08 12.15
N GLY A 98 13.60 13.44 13.31
CA GLY A 98 13.79 14.14 14.59
C GLY A 98 12.52 14.67 15.26
N LYS A 99 11.35 14.56 14.62
CA LYS A 99 10.05 14.98 15.19
C LYS A 99 9.28 13.78 15.74
N GLU A 100 9.83 13.17 16.79
CA GLU A 100 9.28 11.92 17.35
C GLU A 100 7.82 12.03 17.79
N GLN A 101 7.44 13.16 18.41
CA GLN A 101 6.08 13.33 18.91
C GLN A 101 5.06 13.45 17.76
N GLU A 102 5.38 14.21 16.71
CA GLU A 102 4.54 14.32 15.52
C GLU A 102 4.38 12.96 14.83
N SER A 103 5.50 12.24 14.68
CA SER A 103 5.51 10.89 14.11
C SER A 103 4.64 9.92 14.92
N LYS A 104 4.75 9.93 16.25
CA LYS A 104 3.92 9.11 17.15
C LYS A 104 2.43 9.45 17.01
N ASN A 105 2.08 10.73 16.95
CA ASN A 105 0.69 11.18 16.78
C ASN A 105 0.11 10.68 15.45
N ILE A 106 0.87 10.78 14.35
CA ILE A 106 0.47 10.27 13.04
C ILE A 106 0.31 8.75 13.07
N HIS A 107 1.24 8.03 13.70
CA HIS A 107 1.14 6.58 13.84
C HIS A 107 -0.14 6.18 14.58
N GLN A 108 -0.44 6.83 15.71
CA GLN A 108 -1.67 6.57 16.47
C GLN A 108 -2.91 6.89 15.64
N LEU A 109 -2.92 7.98 14.90
CA LEU A 109 -4.02 8.37 14.03
C LEU A 109 -4.26 7.31 12.93
N LEU A 110 -3.20 6.90 12.24
CA LEU A 110 -3.24 5.91 11.17
C LEU A 110 -3.58 4.50 11.67
N SER A 111 -3.26 4.14 12.92
CA SER A 111 -3.61 2.83 13.49
C SER A 111 -5.13 2.56 13.51
N ASN A 112 -5.93 3.62 13.46
CA ASN A 112 -7.39 3.56 13.41
C ASN A 112 -7.95 3.48 11.97
N VAL A 113 -7.11 3.66 10.94
CA VAL A 113 -7.49 3.57 9.53
C VAL A 113 -7.67 2.11 9.14
N ARG A 114 -8.85 1.77 8.59
CA ARG A 114 -9.11 0.44 8.05
C ARG A 114 -8.80 0.39 6.56
N ASP A 115 -8.60 -0.83 6.07
CA ASP A 115 -8.27 -1.10 4.67
C ASP A 115 -9.42 -0.71 3.72
N ILE A 116 -9.36 0.51 3.21
CA ILE A 116 -10.41 1.12 2.37
C ILE A 116 -10.71 0.24 1.14
N PRO A 117 -9.73 -0.21 0.33
CA PRO A 117 -10.00 -1.09 -0.81
C PRO A 117 -10.81 -2.33 -0.44
N LYS A 118 -10.51 -2.95 0.71
CA LYS A 118 -11.24 -4.13 1.20
C LYS A 118 -12.65 -3.78 1.65
N LEU A 119 -12.83 -2.65 2.35
CA LEU A 119 -14.16 -2.17 2.77
C LEU A 119 -15.04 -1.85 1.56
N VAL A 120 -14.52 -1.11 0.58
CA VAL A 120 -15.23 -0.76 -0.65
C VAL A 120 -15.60 -2.00 -1.44
N SER A 121 -14.68 -2.95 -1.61
CA SER A 121 -14.96 -4.22 -2.28
C SER A 121 -16.09 -4.98 -1.57
N THR A 122 -16.04 -5.05 -0.23
CA THR A 122 -17.07 -5.74 0.57
C THR A 122 -18.46 -5.10 0.41
N ILE A 123 -18.51 -3.76 0.36
CA ILE A 123 -19.74 -3.00 0.14
C ILE A 123 -20.31 -3.28 -1.26
N LEU A 124 -19.47 -3.25 -2.29
CA LEU A 124 -19.87 -3.43 -3.69
C LEU A 124 -20.37 -4.86 -3.98
N TYR A 125 -19.73 -5.87 -3.40
CA TYR A 125 -20.11 -7.28 -3.58
C TYR A 125 -21.24 -7.74 -2.63
N LYS A 126 -22.08 -6.80 -2.16
CA LYS A 126 -23.36 -7.02 -1.45
C LYS A 126 -23.33 -7.80 -0.12
N LYS A 127 -22.16 -8.06 0.48
CA LYS A 127 -22.05 -8.58 1.87
C LYS A 127 -22.07 -7.42 2.88
N LEU A 128 -23.14 -6.64 2.85
CA LEU A 128 -23.30 -5.44 3.67
C LEU A 128 -23.67 -5.82 5.12
N LEU A 129 -22.66 -5.82 5.97
CA LEU A 129 -22.85 -5.77 7.42
C LEU A 129 -22.84 -4.30 7.87
N PRO A 130 -23.77 -3.85 8.75
CA PRO A 130 -23.74 -2.50 9.31
C PRO A 130 -22.39 -2.13 9.93
N SER A 131 -21.69 -3.11 10.50
CA SER A 131 -20.35 -2.96 11.05
C SER A 131 -19.30 -2.53 10.01
N THR A 132 -19.41 -2.97 8.75
CA THR A 132 -18.53 -2.54 7.65
C THR A 132 -18.72 -1.07 7.34
N PHE A 133 -19.97 -0.59 7.33
CA PHE A 133 -20.28 0.82 7.07
C PHE A 133 -19.79 1.73 8.20
N ILE A 134 -19.91 1.29 9.46
CA ILE A 134 -19.38 2.01 10.61
C ILE A 134 -17.86 2.14 10.51
N LYS A 135 -17.15 1.06 10.16
CA LYS A 135 -15.69 1.07 9.96
C LYS A 135 -15.29 1.99 8.80
N PHE A 136 -16.05 1.97 7.70
CA PHE A 136 -15.81 2.85 6.56
C PHE A 136 -15.98 4.31 6.93
N ARG A 137 -17.10 4.67 7.59
CA ARG A 137 -17.33 6.03 8.11
C ARG A 137 -16.23 6.48 9.06
N ALA A 138 -15.84 5.64 10.02
CA ALA A 138 -14.78 5.97 10.98
C ALA A 138 -13.44 6.22 10.29
N THR A 139 -13.11 5.40 9.29
CA THR A 139 -11.90 5.58 8.47
C THR A 139 -11.94 6.89 7.69
N LEU A 140 -13.06 7.20 7.03
CA LEU A 140 -13.22 8.44 6.29
C LEU A 140 -13.12 9.67 7.20
N ARG A 141 -13.72 9.60 8.40
CA ARG A 141 -13.70 10.71 9.35
C ARG A 141 -12.26 11.12 9.69
N ILE A 142 -11.35 10.16 9.88
CA ILE A 142 -9.92 10.44 10.14
C ILE A 142 -9.33 11.32 9.04
N PHE A 143 -9.53 10.97 7.77
CA PHE A 143 -8.98 11.75 6.64
C PHE A 143 -9.65 13.13 6.48
N PHE A 144 -10.96 13.24 6.74
CA PHE A 144 -11.66 14.51 6.64
C PHE A 144 -11.31 15.49 7.77
N GLU A 145 -11.10 14.99 8.99
CA GLU A 145 -10.66 15.79 10.14
C GLU A 145 -9.17 16.16 10.04
N ASN A 146 -8.36 15.34 9.37
CA ASN A 146 -6.91 15.51 9.24
C ASN A 146 -6.51 15.68 7.77
N LYS A 147 -6.99 16.76 7.14
CA LYS A 147 -6.76 17.02 5.70
C LYS A 147 -5.28 17.01 5.29
N PHE A 148 -4.37 17.38 6.20
CA PHE A 148 -2.94 17.33 5.93
C PHE A 148 -2.47 15.95 5.48
N LEU A 149 -3.07 14.86 6.00
CA LEU A 149 -2.76 13.49 5.55
C LEU A 149 -3.04 13.28 4.06
N LEU A 150 -4.06 13.94 3.51
CA LEU A 150 -4.39 13.83 2.09
C LEU A 150 -3.41 14.59 1.21
N ASP A 151 -2.82 15.67 1.72
CA ASP A 151 -1.79 16.40 1.00
C ASP A 151 -0.49 15.62 0.94
N GLU A 152 -0.14 14.88 2.00
CA GLU A 152 1.06 14.04 2.02
C GLU A 152 0.99 12.83 1.08
N LEU A 153 -0.19 12.22 0.95
CA LEU A 153 -0.42 11.11 0.03
C LEU A 153 -0.23 11.49 -1.45
N LYS A 154 -0.24 12.78 -1.80
CA LYS A 154 0.02 13.23 -3.18
C LYS A 154 1.48 13.05 -3.61
N TYR A 155 2.39 12.84 -2.65
CA TYR A 155 3.83 12.78 -2.90
C TYR A 155 4.40 11.34 -2.91
N LEU A 156 3.54 10.32 -2.72
CA LEU A 156 3.90 8.89 -2.74
C LEU A 156 3.64 8.25 -4.11
#